data_AF-A0A537YY83-F1
#
_entry.id   AF-A0A537YY83-F1
#
_cell.length_a   1.000
_cell.length_b   1.000
_cell.length_c   1.000
_cell.angle_alpha   90.00
_cell.angle_beta   90.00
_cell.angle_gamma   90.00
#
_symmetry.space_group_name_H-M   'P 1'
#
loop_
_entity.id
_entity.type
_entity.pdbx_description
1 polymer ?
#
loop_
_entity_poly.entity_id
_entity_poly.type
_entity_poly.pdbx_seq_one_letter_code
_entity_poly.pdbx_strand_id
1 'polypeptide(L)'
;MADVPTRVAVVGAGVTGLTAAFRLQVADPSIDVVVLEASQRPGGTLRTVEVAGIPLDAGPDSFLGRKPWATELCRELGIETTRPAATGTWLWTRGGLVPYPAGTAFGIPGDLGDLFHWRGLSGRGRRRALLDLVIRKRREDGDETLGGLLRRRLGDEATDRALAPLLSGLFGGDVDTLSADATFPELHRWERAQGSLIRGAQAALRDAKGGG
;
A
#
# COMPACT_ATOMS: atom_id res chain seq x y z
N MET A 1 -4.93 -44.78 -25.33
CA MET A 1 -4.01 -43.62 -25.36
C MET A 1 -3.69 -43.29 -23.91
N ALA A 2 -2.42 -43.33 -23.51
CA ALA A 2 -2.04 -42.83 -22.20
C ALA A 2 -2.40 -41.33 -22.14
N ASP A 3 -3.05 -40.91 -21.06
CA ASP A 3 -3.41 -39.52 -20.84
C ASP A 3 -2.12 -38.71 -20.75
N VAL A 4 -1.91 -37.79 -21.69
CA VAL A 4 -0.71 -36.96 -21.70
C VAL A 4 -0.93 -35.90 -20.63
N PRO A 5 -0.08 -35.81 -19.60
CA PRO A 5 -0.27 -34.84 -18.54
C PRO A 5 -0.34 -33.44 -19.13
N THR A 6 -1.31 -32.66 -18.65
CA THR A 6 -1.46 -31.27 -19.07
C THR A 6 -0.17 -30.53 -18.72
N ARG A 7 0.51 -29.97 -19.73
CA ARG A 7 1.77 -29.25 -19.53
C ARG A 7 1.54 -27.75 -19.58
N VAL A 8 2.00 -27.04 -18.55
CA VAL A 8 1.86 -25.59 -18.42
C VAL A 8 3.23 -24.94 -18.30
N ALA A 9 3.51 -23.96 -19.16
CA ALA A 9 4.69 -23.12 -19.05
C ALA A 9 4.35 -21.80 -18.35
N VAL A 10 5.06 -21.50 -17.27
CA VAL A 10 5.02 -20.22 -16.55
C VAL A 10 6.26 -19.41 -16.92
N VAL A 11 6.09 -18.23 -17.49
CA VAL A 11 7.20 -17.36 -17.89
C VAL A 11 7.44 -16.32 -16.78
N GLY A 12 8.62 -16.42 -16.15
CA GLY A 12 9.09 -15.60 -15.03
C GLY A 12 9.01 -16.33 -13.68
N ALA A 13 10.14 -16.50 -13.00
CA ALA A 13 10.24 -17.05 -11.64
C ALA A 13 10.25 -15.97 -10.55
N GLY A 14 9.50 -14.89 -10.74
CA GLY A 14 9.16 -13.95 -9.67
C GLY A 14 8.09 -14.52 -8.72
N VAL A 15 7.76 -13.78 -7.66
CA VAL A 15 6.73 -14.19 -6.68
C VAL A 15 5.40 -14.59 -7.34
N THR A 16 4.98 -13.86 -8.38
CA THR A 16 3.76 -14.15 -9.14
C THR A 16 3.84 -15.49 -9.86
N GLY A 17 4.91 -15.73 -10.62
CA GLY A 17 5.06 -16.98 -11.40
C GLY A 17 5.29 -18.20 -10.52
N LEU A 18 6.10 -18.07 -9.46
CA LEU A 18 6.30 -19.14 -8.49
C LEU A 18 5.00 -19.48 -7.75
N THR A 19 4.22 -18.47 -7.34
CA THR A 19 2.92 -18.72 -6.72
C THR A 19 1.95 -19.36 -7.70
N ALA A 20 1.92 -18.94 -8.97
CA ALA A 20 1.07 -19.56 -9.99
C ALA A 20 1.43 -21.04 -10.20
N ALA A 21 2.72 -21.35 -10.34
CA ALA A 21 3.22 -22.71 -10.48
C ALA A 21 2.87 -23.58 -9.26
N PHE A 22 3.09 -23.05 -8.05
CA PHE A 22 2.72 -23.71 -6.80
C PHE A 22 1.23 -24.00 -6.72
N ARG A 23 0.38 -23.01 -7.04
CA ARG A 23 -1.09 -23.18 -7.00
C ARG A 23 -1.60 -24.18 -8.02
N LEU A 24 -1.00 -24.25 -9.22
CA LEU A 24 -1.33 -25.28 -10.22
C LEU A 24 -1.01 -26.69 -9.70
N GLN A 25 0.19 -26.89 -9.14
CA GLN A 25 0.59 -28.20 -8.60
C GLN A 25 -0.25 -28.62 -7.38
N VAL A 26 -0.62 -27.67 -6.50
CA VAL A 26 -1.50 -27.95 -5.36
C VAL A 26 -2.90 -28.34 -5.81
N ALA A 27 -3.42 -27.69 -6.87
CA ALA A 27 -4.75 -27.98 -7.39
C ALA A 27 -4.81 -29.34 -8.09
N ASP A 28 -3.77 -29.69 -8.85
CA ASP A 28 -3.66 -30.96 -9.55
C ASP A 28 -2.18 -31.38 -9.69
N PRO A 29 -1.72 -32.37 -8.91
CA PRO A 29 -0.35 -32.88 -8.97
C PRO A 29 0.02 -33.56 -10.29
N SER A 30 -0.94 -33.84 -11.17
CA SER A 30 -0.69 -34.43 -12.48
C SER A 30 -0.29 -33.40 -13.55
N ILE A 31 -0.47 -32.10 -13.27
CA ILE A 31 -0.05 -31.03 -14.18
C ILE A 31 1.48 -30.93 -14.17
N ASP A 32 2.08 -31.08 -15.35
CA ASP A 32 3.51 -30.86 -15.55
C ASP A 32 3.78 -29.37 -15.73
N VAL A 33 4.24 -28.71 -14.66
CA VAL A 33 4.52 -27.26 -14.66
C VAL A 33 6.01 -27.01 -14.89
N VAL A 34 6.33 -26.25 -15.95
CA VAL A 34 7.67 -25.73 -16.21
C VAL A 34 7.71 -24.23 -15.96
N VAL A 35 8.69 -23.75 -15.18
CA VAL A 35 8.91 -22.32 -14.95
C VAL A 35 10.15 -21.89 -15.71
N LEU A 36 10.01 -20.87 -16.57
CA LEU A 36 11.08 -20.33 -17.41
C LEU A 36 11.49 -18.97 -16.86
N GLU A 37 12.73 -18.84 -16.39
CA GLU A 37 13.27 -17.59 -15.85
C GLU A 37 14.41 -17.08 -16.73
N ALA A 38 14.41 -15.78 -17.03
CA ALA A 38 15.44 -15.17 -17.87
C ALA A 38 16.75 -14.92 -17.11
N SER A 39 16.67 -14.69 -15.80
CA SER A 39 17.83 -14.44 -14.94
C SER A 39 18.45 -15.73 -14.39
N GLN A 40 19.61 -15.59 -13.73
CA GLN A 40 20.36 -16.70 -13.15
C GLN A 40 19.77 -17.24 -11.83
N ARG A 41 18.64 -16.69 -11.36
CA ARG A 41 18.05 -17.05 -10.06
C ARG A 41 16.54 -16.83 -10.05
N PRO A 42 15.77 -17.59 -9.27
CA PRO A 42 14.39 -17.26 -8.97
C PRO A 42 14.28 -16.09 -7.98
N GLY A 43 13.06 -15.58 -7.80
CA GLY A 43 12.69 -14.57 -6.81
C GLY A 43 12.23 -13.25 -7.43
N GLY A 44 12.65 -12.94 -8.67
CA GLY A 44 12.35 -11.66 -9.32
C GLY A 44 12.87 -10.48 -8.48
N THR A 45 11.97 -9.57 -8.10
CA THR A 45 12.28 -8.40 -7.25
C THR A 45 12.57 -8.78 -5.79
N LEU A 46 12.12 -9.95 -5.31
CA LEU A 46 12.46 -10.44 -3.97
C LEU A 46 13.93 -10.88 -3.96
N ARG A 47 14.76 -10.15 -3.22
CA ARG A 47 16.19 -10.37 -3.17
C ARG A 47 16.76 -9.93 -1.85
N THR A 48 17.34 -10.87 -1.12
CA THR A 48 18.23 -10.56 0.01
C THR A 48 19.68 -10.65 -0.48
N VAL A 49 20.49 -9.66 -0.13
CA VAL A 49 21.93 -9.57 -0.42
C VAL A 49 22.69 -9.42 0.88
N GLU A 50 23.97 -9.76 0.88
CA GLU A 50 24.84 -9.50 2.02
C GLU A 50 25.68 -8.25 1.77
N VAL A 51 25.70 -7.32 2.72
CA VAL A 51 26.56 -6.13 2.70
C VAL A 51 27.30 -6.05 4.02
N ALA A 52 28.63 -6.13 3.99
CA ALA A 52 29.46 -6.13 5.19
C ALA A 52 29.05 -7.18 6.25
N GLY A 53 28.65 -8.38 5.81
CA GLY A 53 28.20 -9.46 6.69
C GLY A 53 26.76 -9.32 7.20
N ILE A 54 26.00 -8.33 6.71
CA ILE A 54 24.62 -8.07 7.12
C ILE A 54 23.67 -8.43 5.97
N PRO A 55 22.66 -9.29 6.20
CA PRO A 55 21.61 -9.54 5.22
C PRO A 55 20.72 -8.30 5.07
N LEU A 56 20.51 -7.85 3.84
CA LEU A 56 19.70 -6.70 3.48
C LEU A 56 18.80 -7.06 2.30
N ASP A 57 17.54 -6.64 2.36
CA ASP A 57 16.64 -6.75 1.22
C ASP A 57 16.96 -5.65 0.19
N ALA A 58 17.27 -6.08 -1.03
CA ALA A 58 17.58 -5.23 -2.19
C ALA A 58 16.33 -4.94 -3.05
N GLY A 59 15.13 -5.22 -2.52
CA GLY A 59 13.84 -5.07 -3.17
C GLY A 59 12.75 -4.83 -2.13
N PRO A 60 11.60 -5.52 -2.20
CA PRO A 60 10.61 -5.47 -1.12
C PRO A 60 11.20 -6.02 0.19
N ASP A 61 11.06 -5.27 1.27
CA ASP A 61 11.55 -5.61 2.61
C ASP A 61 10.45 -6.17 3.53
N SER A 62 9.18 -5.96 3.15
CA SER A 62 8.03 -6.29 3.97
C SER A 62 6.73 -6.34 3.14
N PHE A 63 5.67 -6.85 3.74
CA PHE A 63 4.32 -6.79 3.18
C PHE A 63 3.30 -6.45 4.27
N LEU A 64 2.13 -5.97 3.83
CA LEU A 64 1.05 -5.60 4.74
C LEU A 64 0.34 -6.86 5.27
N GLY A 65 0.54 -7.19 6.55
CA GLY A 65 -0.07 -8.37 7.20
C GLY A 65 -1.61 -8.39 7.20
N ARG A 66 -2.27 -7.27 6.92
CA ARG A 66 -3.74 -7.23 6.73
C ARG A 66 -4.22 -7.83 5.39
N LYS A 67 -3.31 -8.25 4.51
CA LYS A 67 -3.62 -8.91 3.25
C LYS A 67 -3.64 -10.43 3.49
N PRO A 68 -4.82 -11.06 3.67
CA PRO A 68 -4.92 -12.44 4.16
C PRO A 68 -4.20 -13.44 3.25
N TRP A 69 -4.30 -13.25 1.94
CA TRP A 69 -3.67 -14.12 0.94
C TRP A 69 -2.14 -14.24 1.09
N ALA A 70 -1.46 -13.19 1.56
CA ALA A 70 0.00 -13.22 1.76
C ALA A 70 0.36 -14.03 3.01
N THR A 71 -0.33 -13.76 4.11
CA THR A 71 -0.15 -14.48 5.38
C THR A 71 -0.55 -15.95 5.27
N GLU A 72 -1.60 -16.25 4.50
CA GLU A 72 -2.04 -17.61 4.22
C GLU A 72 -0.99 -18.38 3.41
N LEU A 73 -0.42 -17.76 2.38
CA LEU A 73 0.66 -18.38 1.61
C LEU A 73 1.89 -18.65 2.48
N CYS A 74 2.29 -17.72 3.35
CA CYS A 74 3.38 -17.97 4.30
C CYS A 74 3.07 -19.18 5.20
N ARG A 75 1.85 -19.27 5.74
CA ARG A 75 1.41 -20.41 6.58
C ARG A 75 1.43 -21.73 5.81
N GLU A 76 0.91 -21.75 4.58
CA GLU A 76 0.92 -22.94 3.72
C GLU A 76 2.33 -23.44 3.41
N LEU A 77 3.29 -22.51 3.26
CA LEU A 77 4.69 -22.82 3.00
C LEU A 77 5.52 -23.05 4.27
N GLY A 78 4.92 -22.93 5.46
CA GLY A 78 5.64 -23.04 6.74
C GLY A 78 6.63 -21.90 7.01
N ILE A 79 6.42 -20.73 6.40
CA ILE A 79 7.24 -19.54 6.57
C ILE A 79 6.73 -18.75 7.79
N GLU A 80 7.61 -18.55 8.76
CA GLU A 80 7.33 -17.69 9.91
C GLU A 80 7.40 -16.21 9.52
N THR A 81 6.41 -15.43 9.95
CA THR A 81 6.36 -13.98 9.71
C THR A 81 6.58 -13.24 11.02
N THR A 82 7.44 -12.22 11.00
CA THR A 82 7.66 -11.33 12.15
C THR A 82 7.13 -9.92 11.88
N ARG A 83 6.95 -9.14 12.95
CA ARG A 83 6.62 -7.72 12.84
C ARG A 83 7.90 -6.88 12.94
N PRO A 84 8.04 -5.80 12.16
CA PRO A 84 9.15 -4.87 12.31
C PRO A 84 9.24 -4.32 13.73
N ALA A 85 10.45 -4.23 14.29
CA ALA A 85 10.70 -3.70 15.63
C ALA A 85 10.52 -2.16 15.68
N ALA A 86 10.93 -1.46 14.62
CA ALA A 86 10.73 -0.02 14.50
C ALA A 86 9.30 0.28 14.06
N THR A 87 8.66 1.21 14.75
CA THR A 87 7.30 1.67 14.43
C THR A 87 7.26 3.19 14.35
N GLY A 88 6.29 3.70 13.60
CA GLY A 88 6.07 5.13 13.44
C GLY A 88 6.60 5.67 12.13
N THR A 89 5.97 6.75 11.69
CA THR A 89 6.25 7.41 10.42
C THR A 89 6.78 8.81 10.71
N TRP A 90 7.84 9.21 10.02
CA TRP A 90 8.44 10.53 10.15
C TRP A 90 8.46 11.21 8.80
N LEU A 91 8.25 12.52 8.80
CA LEU A 91 8.33 13.35 7.60
C LEU A 91 9.40 14.41 7.78
N TRP A 92 10.22 14.57 6.75
CA TRP A 92 11.19 15.65 6.69
C TRP A 92 10.50 16.94 6.25
N THR A 93 10.64 17.98 7.05
CA THR A 93 10.10 19.31 6.78
C THR A 93 11.21 20.35 6.79
N ARG A 94 10.90 21.60 6.42
CA ARG A 94 11.85 22.72 6.54
C ARG A 94 12.34 22.94 7.98
N GLY A 95 11.58 22.48 8.98
CA GLY A 95 11.95 22.55 10.40
C GLY A 95 12.63 21.28 10.94
N GLY A 96 12.99 20.33 10.07
CA GLY A 96 13.56 19.03 10.45
C GLY A 96 12.56 17.87 10.41
N LEU A 97 12.97 16.73 10.99
CA LEU A 97 12.12 15.55 11.14
C LEU A 97 10.97 15.83 12.10
N VAL A 98 9.75 15.58 11.66
CA VAL A 98 8.53 15.69 12.48
C VAL A 98 7.81 14.34 12.47
N PRO A 99 7.38 13.82 13.64
CA PRO A 99 6.61 12.58 13.67
C PRO A 99 5.27 12.82 12.98
N TYR A 100 4.84 11.88 12.14
CA TYR A 100 3.52 11.91 11.53
C TYR A 100 2.49 11.35 12.52
N PRO A 101 1.25 11.89 12.56
CA PRO A 101 0.20 11.39 13.44
C PRO A 101 0.07 9.87 13.40
N ALA A 102 0.01 9.27 14.58
CA ALA A 102 -0.46 7.90 14.73
C ALA A 102 -1.95 7.84 14.36
N GLY A 103 -2.48 6.63 14.11
CA GLY A 103 -3.91 6.50 13.78
C GLY A 103 -4.27 7.12 12.42
N THR A 104 -3.51 6.77 11.39
CA THR A 104 -3.81 7.14 10.01
C THR A 104 -4.25 5.92 9.21
N ALA A 105 -5.10 6.13 8.23
CA ALA A 105 -5.45 5.10 7.24
C ALA A 105 -5.10 5.65 5.85
N PHE A 106 -4.23 4.93 5.13
CA PHE A 106 -3.63 5.41 3.87
C PHE A 106 -3.02 6.82 3.99
N GLY A 107 -2.35 7.09 5.12
CA GLY A 107 -1.76 8.41 5.40
C GLY A 107 -2.76 9.49 5.78
N ILE A 108 -4.07 9.27 5.68
CA ILE A 108 -5.10 10.24 6.08
C ILE A 108 -5.31 10.15 7.59
N PRO A 109 -5.14 11.23 8.37
CA PRO A 109 -5.38 11.21 9.81
C PRO A 109 -6.88 11.02 10.12
N GLY A 110 -7.19 10.07 11.01
CA GLY A 110 -8.55 9.90 11.54
C GLY A 110 -8.86 10.82 12.71
N ASP A 111 -7.83 11.22 13.48
CA ASP A 111 -7.98 12.12 14.62
C ASP A 111 -7.82 13.59 14.19
N LEU A 112 -8.86 14.39 14.46
CA LEU A 112 -8.87 15.81 14.10
C LEU A 112 -7.94 16.64 14.97
N GLY A 113 -7.76 16.26 16.23
CA GLY A 113 -6.84 16.90 17.17
C GLY A 113 -5.40 16.70 16.71
N ASP A 114 -5.03 15.48 16.36
CA ASP A 114 -3.69 15.18 15.84
C ASP A 114 -3.38 15.97 14.56
N LEU A 115 -4.33 16.01 13.61
CA LEU A 115 -4.18 16.82 12.40
C LEU A 115 -4.07 18.33 12.72
N PHE A 116 -4.85 18.83 13.68
CA PHE A 116 -4.84 20.23 14.08
C PHE A 116 -3.58 20.64 14.85
N HIS A 117 -2.95 19.72 15.59
CA HIS A 117 -1.73 19.98 16.34
C HIS A 117 -0.46 19.59 15.60
N TRP A 118 -0.58 18.89 14.47
CA TRP A 118 0.58 18.44 13.71
C TRP A 118 1.42 19.61 13.18
N ARG A 119 2.70 19.62 13.57
CA ARG A 119 3.65 20.71 13.30
C ARG A 119 4.18 20.72 11.86
N GLY A 120 3.90 19.68 11.06
CA GLY A 120 4.32 19.61 9.66
C GLY A 120 3.54 20.52 8.72
N LEU A 121 2.38 21.04 9.17
CA LEU A 121 1.55 21.96 8.40
C LEU A 121 1.43 23.34 9.06
N SER A 122 1.40 24.36 8.21
CA SER A 122 1.04 25.71 8.62
C SER A 122 -0.38 25.73 9.21
N GLY A 123 -0.70 26.75 10.01
CA GLY A 123 -2.06 26.92 10.50
C GLY A 123 -3.11 27.05 9.38
N ARG A 124 -2.70 27.57 8.20
CA ARG A 124 -3.56 27.64 7.01
C ARG A 124 -3.76 26.26 6.39
N GLY A 125 -2.69 25.48 6.24
CA GLY A 125 -2.73 24.11 5.73
C GLY A 125 -3.60 23.19 6.59
N ARG A 126 -3.48 23.28 7.92
CA ARG A 126 -4.33 22.53 8.85
C ARG A 126 -5.81 22.86 8.69
N ARG A 127 -6.17 24.15 8.69
CA ARG A 127 -7.55 24.58 8.44
C ARG A 127 -8.05 24.13 7.07
N ARG A 128 -7.21 24.23 6.04
CA ARG A 128 -7.55 23.78 4.68
C ARG A 128 -7.82 22.28 4.62
N ALA A 129 -7.02 21.46 5.29
CA ALA A 129 -7.22 20.01 5.35
C ALA A 129 -8.54 19.65 6.05
N LEU A 130 -8.88 20.34 7.16
CA LEU A 130 -10.13 20.13 7.89
C LEU A 130 -11.38 20.48 7.06
N LEU A 131 -11.26 21.27 5.98
CA LEU A 131 -12.38 21.52 5.08
C LEU A 131 -12.85 20.26 4.34
N ASP A 132 -12.08 19.17 4.31
CA ASP A 132 -12.55 17.88 3.80
C ASP A 132 -13.87 17.42 4.45
N LEU A 133 -14.15 17.83 5.70
CA LEU A 133 -15.40 17.49 6.39
C LEU A 133 -16.63 18.21 5.82
N VAL A 134 -16.44 19.33 5.12
CA VAL A 134 -17.52 20.20 4.64
C VAL A 134 -17.57 20.35 3.11
N ILE A 135 -16.47 20.04 2.41
CA ILE A 135 -16.41 20.03 0.95
C ILE A 135 -17.42 18.99 0.42
N ARG A 136 -18.32 19.45 -0.45
CA ARG A 136 -19.30 18.58 -1.11
C ARG A 136 -18.59 17.53 -1.95
N LYS A 137 -19.08 16.29 -1.90
CA LYS A 137 -18.59 15.21 -2.76
C LYS A 137 -18.78 15.56 -4.24
N ARG A 138 -17.87 15.07 -5.09
CA ARG A 138 -18.00 15.16 -6.53
C ARG A 138 -19.26 14.43 -7.02
N ARG A 139 -19.92 14.97 -8.05
CA ARG A 139 -21.13 14.38 -8.67
C ARG A 139 -20.83 13.55 -9.90
N GLU A 140 -19.71 13.82 -10.56
CA GLU A 140 -19.26 13.10 -11.73
C GLU A 140 -18.55 11.81 -11.31
N ASP A 141 -18.87 10.73 -12.01
CA ASP A 141 -18.15 9.49 -11.92
C ASP A 141 -17.08 9.43 -13.01
N GLY A 142 -15.83 9.55 -12.57
CA GLY A 142 -14.66 9.45 -13.43
C GLY A 142 -13.42 9.23 -12.56
N ASP A 143 -12.41 8.61 -13.17
CA ASP A 143 -11.09 8.50 -12.56
C ASP A 143 -10.40 9.88 -12.56
N GLU A 144 -9.57 10.11 -11.57
CA GLU A 144 -8.73 11.31 -11.48
C GLU A 144 -7.36 10.93 -10.92
N THR A 145 -6.40 11.86 -11.01
CA THR A 145 -5.10 11.61 -10.41
C THR A 145 -5.22 11.58 -8.89
N LEU A 146 -4.43 10.74 -8.23
CA LEU A 146 -4.37 10.67 -6.78
C LEU A 146 -4.07 12.05 -6.18
N GLY A 147 -3.11 12.78 -6.77
CA GLY A 147 -2.77 14.15 -6.39
C GLY A 147 -3.92 15.13 -6.57
N GLY A 148 -4.70 14.99 -7.66
CA GLY A 148 -5.91 15.79 -7.90
C GLY A 148 -6.96 15.59 -6.82
N LEU A 149 -7.25 14.33 -6.48
CA LEU A 149 -8.16 13.97 -5.39
C LEU A 149 -7.69 14.57 -4.07
N LEU A 150 -6.42 14.35 -3.70
CA LEU A 150 -5.88 14.81 -2.42
C LEU A 150 -5.85 16.33 -2.30
N ARG A 151 -5.44 17.07 -3.33
CA ARG A 151 -5.42 18.55 -3.29
C ARG A 151 -6.81 19.15 -3.24
N ARG A 152 -7.77 18.57 -3.96
CA ARG A 152 -9.17 19.00 -3.90
C ARG A 152 -9.76 18.79 -2.51
N ARG A 153 -9.48 17.67 -1.87
CA ARG A 153 -10.03 17.34 -0.53
C ARG A 153 -9.27 18.03 0.59
N LEU A 154 -7.95 17.84 0.67
CA LEU A 154 -7.11 18.21 1.81
C LEU A 154 -6.22 19.43 1.56
N GLY A 155 -6.10 19.87 0.30
CA GLY A 155 -5.30 21.03 -0.10
C GLY A 155 -3.85 20.70 -0.45
N ASP A 156 -3.20 21.65 -1.12
CA ASP A 156 -1.86 21.49 -1.67
C ASP A 156 -0.83 21.22 -0.57
N GLU A 157 -0.85 22.00 0.51
CA GLU A 157 0.15 21.87 1.58
C GLU A 157 0.13 20.49 2.25
N ALA A 158 -1.06 19.95 2.53
CA ALA A 158 -1.20 18.61 3.11
C ALA A 158 -0.80 17.51 2.12
N THR A 159 -1.12 17.70 0.83
CA THR A 159 -0.74 16.78 -0.22
C THR A 159 0.77 16.75 -0.40
N ASP A 160 1.39 17.89 -0.68
CA ASP A 160 2.80 17.98 -1.05
C ASP A 160 3.74 17.66 0.12
N ARG A 161 3.37 18.01 1.36
CA ARG A 161 4.26 17.81 2.53
C ARG A 161 4.08 16.50 3.25
N ALA A 162 2.96 15.81 3.04
CA ALA A 162 2.66 14.59 3.77
C ALA A 162 2.20 13.46 2.86
N LEU A 163 1.09 13.64 2.17
CA LEU A 163 0.43 12.52 1.49
C LEU A 163 1.21 12.07 0.26
N ALA A 164 1.72 12.99 -0.56
CA ALA A 164 2.51 12.66 -1.72
C ALA A 164 3.79 11.89 -1.35
N PRO A 165 4.62 12.32 -0.38
CA PRO A 165 5.76 11.52 0.09
C PRO A 165 5.36 10.13 0.64
N LEU A 166 4.30 10.05 1.43
CA LEU A 166 3.88 8.78 2.04
C LEU A 166 3.34 7.78 1.01
N LEU A 167 2.56 8.26 0.04
CA LEU A 167 1.90 7.41 -0.95
C LEU A 167 2.82 7.09 -2.12
N SER A 168 3.70 8.01 -2.51
CA SER A 168 4.75 7.73 -3.50
C SER A 168 5.72 6.66 -2.99
N GLY A 169 6.01 6.59 -1.69
CA GLY A 169 6.80 5.52 -1.10
C GLY A 169 6.21 4.10 -1.29
N LEU A 170 4.90 3.98 -1.51
CA LEU A 170 4.23 2.68 -1.72
C LEU A 170 4.33 2.20 -3.18
N PHE A 171 4.29 3.13 -4.14
CA PHE A 171 4.20 2.81 -5.56
C PHE A 171 5.41 3.26 -6.38
N GLY A 172 6.33 4.03 -5.80
CA GLY A 172 7.48 4.62 -6.49
C GLY A 172 7.12 5.63 -7.59
N GLY A 173 5.90 6.18 -7.57
CA GLY A 173 5.35 7.02 -8.63
C GLY A 173 4.90 8.41 -8.15
N ASP A 174 4.76 9.33 -9.11
CA ASP A 174 4.23 10.68 -8.88
C ASP A 174 2.71 10.63 -8.72
N VAL A 175 2.21 11.11 -7.57
CA VAL A 175 0.77 11.16 -7.27
C VAL A 175 -0.02 11.96 -8.31
N ASP A 176 0.61 12.88 -9.03
CA ASP A 176 -0.01 13.66 -10.09
C ASP A 176 -0.16 12.91 -11.43
N THR A 177 0.35 11.68 -11.50
CA THR A 177 0.21 10.80 -12.67
C THR A 177 -0.53 9.50 -12.35
N LEU A 178 -0.52 9.08 -11.08
CA LEU A 178 -1.18 7.86 -10.64
C LEU A 178 -2.71 8.01 -10.65
N SER A 179 -3.40 7.06 -11.28
CA SER A 179 -4.85 6.89 -11.18
C SER A 179 -5.28 6.60 -9.74
N ALA A 180 -6.25 7.35 -9.23
CA ALA A 180 -6.79 7.14 -7.89
C ALA A 180 -7.50 5.78 -7.80
N ASP A 181 -8.27 5.41 -8.83
CA ASP A 181 -9.03 4.14 -8.85
C ASP A 181 -8.11 2.91 -8.98
N ALA A 182 -7.02 3.01 -9.74
CA ALA A 182 -6.09 1.89 -9.91
C ALA A 182 -5.17 1.68 -8.71
N THR A 183 -4.83 2.75 -7.97
CA THR A 183 -3.82 2.69 -6.89
C THR A 183 -4.40 2.72 -5.48
N PHE A 184 -5.38 3.60 -5.22
CA PHE A 184 -6.00 3.78 -3.91
C PHE A 184 -7.54 3.89 -4.02
N PRO A 185 -8.22 2.87 -4.55
CA PRO A 185 -9.68 2.90 -4.75
C PRO A 185 -10.47 3.09 -3.45
N GLU A 186 -9.87 2.81 -2.29
CA GLU A 186 -10.43 3.11 -0.98
C GLU A 186 -10.70 4.61 -0.79
N LEU A 187 -9.80 5.49 -1.23
CA LEU A 187 -9.95 6.94 -1.04
C LEU A 187 -11.14 7.48 -1.85
N HIS A 188 -11.29 7.03 -3.09
CA HIS A 188 -12.43 7.39 -3.92
C HIS A 188 -13.74 6.84 -3.36
N ARG A 189 -13.72 5.59 -2.89
CA ARG A 189 -14.86 4.99 -2.17
C ARG A 189 -15.25 5.79 -0.92
N TRP A 190 -14.28 6.26 -0.14
CA TRP A 190 -14.54 7.08 1.04
C TRP A 190 -15.17 8.42 0.68
N GLU A 191 -14.67 9.12 -0.35
CA GLU A 191 -15.34 10.34 -0.81
C GLU A 191 -16.79 10.05 -1.26
N ARG A 192 -17.00 9.01 -2.08
CA ARG A 192 -18.32 8.71 -2.64
C ARG A 192 -19.33 8.30 -1.57
N ALA A 193 -18.93 7.43 -0.65
CA ALA A 193 -19.79 6.86 0.38
C ALA A 193 -19.98 7.80 1.58
N GLN A 194 -18.91 8.47 2.02
CA GLN A 194 -18.89 9.23 3.29
C GLN A 194 -18.78 10.75 3.08
N GLY A 195 -18.56 11.18 1.83
CA GLY A 195 -18.41 12.59 1.48
C GLY A 195 -17.14 13.23 2.01
N SER A 196 -16.18 12.45 2.53
CA SER A 196 -14.97 12.92 3.21
C SER A 196 -13.93 11.80 3.33
N LEU A 197 -12.67 12.13 3.05
CA LEU A 197 -11.54 11.22 3.26
C LEU A 197 -11.25 11.02 4.75
N ILE A 198 -11.37 12.06 5.56
CA ILE A 198 -11.15 12.00 7.01
C ILE A 198 -12.20 11.10 7.67
N ARG A 199 -13.48 11.23 7.32
CA ARG A 199 -14.53 10.31 7.80
C ARG A 199 -14.22 8.87 7.37
N GLY A 200 -13.77 8.70 6.13
CA GLY A 200 -13.31 7.42 5.59
C GLY A 200 -12.24 6.76 6.45
N ALA A 201 -11.20 7.54 6.79
CA ALA A 201 -10.13 7.11 7.65
C ALA A 201 -10.63 6.76 9.06
N GLN A 202 -11.53 7.56 9.64
CA GLN A 202 -12.14 7.29 10.95
C GLN A 202 -12.93 5.97 10.96
N ALA A 203 -13.68 5.68 9.89
CA ALA A 203 -14.39 4.40 9.75
C ALA A 203 -13.39 3.23 9.68
N ALA A 204 -12.40 3.31 8.78
CA ALA A 204 -11.40 2.26 8.60
C ALA A 204 -10.60 1.96 9.88
N LEU A 205 -10.25 2.99 10.67
CA LEU A 205 -9.55 2.83 11.93
C LEU A 205 -10.42 2.22 13.04
N ARG A 206 -11.73 2.47 13.03
CA ARG A 206 -12.67 1.82 13.95
C ARG A 206 -12.83 0.34 13.61
N ASP A 207 -12.97 0.02 12.33
CA ASP A 207 -13.10 -1.36 11.85
C ASP A 207 -11.85 -2.19 12.20
N ALA A 208 -10.66 -1.60 12.02
CA ALA A 208 -9.39 -2.23 12.39
C ALA A 208 -9.23 -2.49 13.90
N LYS A 209 -9.86 -1.69 14.76
CA LYS A 209 -9.86 -1.89 16.22
C LYS A 209 -10.91 -2.90 16.68
N GLY A 210 -12.02 -3.05 15.93
CA GLY A 210 -13.11 -3.98 16.26
C GLY A 210 -12.91 -5.40 15.74
N GLY A 211 -12.00 -5.61 14.79
CA GLY A 211 -11.68 -6.92 14.21
C GLY A 211 -10.42 -7.58 14.76
N GLY A 212 -9.92 -7.11 15.91
CA GLY A 212 -8.73 -7.64 16.60
C GLY A 212 -9.07 -8.63 17.70
#